data_AF-A0A7W9GCJ5-F1
#
_entry.id   AF-A0A7W9GCJ5-F1
#
_cell.length_a   1.000
_cell.length_b   1.000
_cell.length_c   1.000
_cell.angle_alpha   90.00
_cell.angle_beta   90.00
_cell.angle_gamma   90.00
#
_symmetry.space_group_name_H-M   'P 1'
#
loop_
_entity.id
_entity.type
_entity.pdbx_description
1 polymer ?
#
loop_
_entity_poly.entity_id
_entity_poly.type
_entity_poly.pdbx_seq_one_letter_code
_entity_poly.pdbx_strand_id
1 'polypeptide(L)'
;MPVTGQSGSWLWARDFDGTFSHTVTVQVANRDTFAEIALIEDWVLNKEFHVAKCAITQIVSASGVENWDIEAIGVFNPNAFRRNVTSITFGALAVDSRAAARWMLTFWS
;
A
#
# COMPACT_ATOMS: atom_id res chain seq x y z
N MET A 1 17.61 -17.81 -0.11
CA MET A 1 16.22 -18.30 -0.19
C MET A 1 15.73 -18.00 -1.60
N PRO A 2 15.22 -18.96 -2.37
CA PRO A 2 14.55 -18.68 -3.64
C PRO A 2 13.19 -17.98 -3.45
N VAL A 3 12.74 -17.27 -4.49
CA VAL A 3 11.36 -16.81 -4.60
C VAL A 3 10.46 -18.02 -4.88
N THR A 4 9.38 -18.17 -4.12
CA THR A 4 8.43 -19.30 -4.26
C THR A 4 7.08 -18.91 -4.82
N GLY A 5 6.81 -17.61 -4.96
CA GLY A 5 5.61 -17.13 -5.61
C GLY A 5 5.46 -15.62 -5.50
N GLN A 6 4.46 -15.11 -6.19
CA GLN A 6 4.09 -13.70 -6.17
C GLN A 6 2.58 -13.54 -6.14
N SER A 7 2.11 -12.42 -5.59
CA SER A 7 0.72 -11.97 -5.64
C SER A 7 0.69 -10.46 -5.84
N GLY A 8 -0.31 -9.93 -6.53
CA GLY A 8 -0.40 -8.50 -6.79
C GLY A 8 -1.76 -8.10 -7.32
N SER A 9 -2.15 -6.85 -7.07
CA SER A 9 -3.35 -6.25 -7.64
C SER A 9 -3.22 -4.73 -7.68
N TRP A 10 -4.31 -4.07 -8.06
CA TRP A 10 -4.44 -2.63 -8.17
C TRP A 10 -5.30 -2.07 -7.03
N LEU A 11 -4.97 -0.86 -6.58
CA LEU A 11 -5.82 0.00 -5.75
C LEU A 11 -6.17 1.25 -6.53
N TRP A 12 -7.40 1.71 -6.34
CA TRP A 12 -7.88 2.96 -6.89
C TRP A 12 -8.51 3.77 -5.77
N ALA A 13 -8.13 5.04 -5.68
CA ALA A 13 -8.77 6.04 -4.83
C ALA A 13 -9.18 7.20 -5.73
N ARG A 14 -10.44 7.65 -5.64
CA ARG A 14 -10.95 8.78 -6.43
C ARG A 14 -11.85 9.61 -5.55
N ASP A 15 -11.49 10.88 -5.42
CA ASP A 15 -12.39 11.92 -4.94
C ASP A 15 -11.92 13.27 -5.47
N PHE A 16 -12.85 14.00 -6.08
CA PHE A 16 -12.56 15.28 -6.73
C PHE A 16 -13.09 16.49 -5.94
N ASP A 17 -13.78 16.23 -4.83
CA ASP A 17 -14.39 17.26 -3.99
C ASP A 17 -13.95 17.14 -2.51
N GLY A 18 -12.89 16.37 -2.24
CA GLY A 18 -12.45 16.08 -0.87
C GLY A 18 -11.32 15.07 -0.76
N THR A 19 -11.13 14.58 0.47
CA THR A 19 -10.14 13.56 0.82
C THR A 19 -10.77 12.19 0.83
N PHE A 20 -10.20 11.26 0.07
CA PHE A 20 -10.61 9.86 0.07
C PHE A 20 -9.43 8.91 0.22
N SER A 21 -9.54 8.02 1.20
CA SER A 21 -8.60 6.92 1.41
C SER A 21 -9.28 5.57 1.14
N HIS A 22 -8.57 4.70 0.44
CA HIS A 22 -8.97 3.32 0.20
C HIS A 22 -7.86 2.37 0.64
N THR A 23 -8.24 1.32 1.37
CA THR A 23 -7.31 0.31 1.86
C THR A 23 -7.73 -1.09 1.45
N VAL A 24 -6.74 -1.96 1.25
CA VAL A 24 -6.93 -3.39 0.97
C VAL A 24 -6.01 -4.18 1.87
N THR A 25 -6.58 -5.13 2.61
CA THR A 25 -5.83 -6.10 3.41
C THR A 25 -5.74 -7.43 2.68
N VAL A 26 -4.51 -7.90 2.47
CA VAL A 26 -4.20 -9.18 1.83
C VAL A 26 -3.76 -10.17 2.90
N GLN A 27 -4.40 -11.34 2.94
CA GLN A 27 -4.00 -12.43 3.81
C GLN A 27 -2.81 -13.19 3.20
N VAL A 28 -1.84 -13.53 4.03
CA VAL A 28 -0.61 -14.23 3.67
C VAL A 28 -0.50 -15.50 4.52
N ALA A 29 -0.14 -16.61 3.90
CA ALA A 29 -0.12 -17.92 4.55
C ALA A 29 1.15 -18.15 5.40
N ASN A 30 1.44 -17.26 6.35
CA ASN A 30 2.59 -17.33 7.26
C ASN A 30 3.93 -17.54 6.53
N ARG A 31 4.33 -16.57 5.67
CA ARG A 31 5.51 -16.69 4.80
C ARG A 31 6.45 -15.49 4.92
N ASP A 32 7.73 -15.72 4.63
CA ASP A 32 8.69 -14.64 4.43
C ASP A 32 8.29 -13.85 3.18
N THR A 33 8.00 -12.57 3.38
CA THR A 33 7.32 -11.76 2.38
C THR A 33 8.03 -10.43 2.24
N PHE A 34 8.36 -10.09 0.99
CA PHE A 34 8.70 -8.74 0.57
C PHE A 34 7.46 -8.11 -0.06
N ALA A 35 7.00 -7.02 0.53
CA ALA A 35 5.83 -6.28 0.10
C ALA A 35 6.26 -4.96 -0.54
N GLU A 36 5.61 -4.58 -1.63
CA GLU A 36 5.87 -3.33 -2.33
C GLU A 36 4.56 -2.70 -2.79
N ILE A 37 4.52 -1.37 -2.83
CA ILE A 37 3.47 -0.58 -3.45
C ILE A 37 4.07 0.63 -4.15
N ALA A 38 3.55 0.92 -5.34
CA ALA A 38 3.93 2.08 -6.12
C ALA A 38 2.70 2.80 -6.65
N LEU A 39 2.75 4.13 -6.63
CA LEU A 39 1.78 4.99 -7.30
C LEU A 39 2.09 4.92 -8.80
N ILE A 40 1.07 4.67 -9.60
CA ILE A 40 1.18 4.50 -11.05
C ILE A 40 0.64 5.73 -11.77
N GLU A 41 -0.41 6.34 -11.24
CA GLU A 41 -1.05 7.48 -11.87
C GLU A 41 -1.69 8.40 -10.84
N ASP A 42 -1.59 9.70 -11.11
CA ASP A 42 -2.30 10.78 -10.43
C ASP A 42 -3.04 11.61 -11.51
N TRP A 43 -4.35 11.75 -11.37
CA TRP A 43 -5.14 12.68 -12.17
C TRP A 43 -5.71 13.80 -11.32
N VAL A 44 -5.49 15.01 -11.80
CA VAL A 44 -5.78 16.24 -11.07
C VAL A 44 -6.87 17.02 -11.79
N LEU A 45 -7.91 17.44 -11.06
CA LEU A 45 -8.97 18.28 -11.62
C LEU A 45 -8.65 19.78 -11.51
N ASN A 46 -8.02 20.20 -10.39
CA ASN A 46 -7.56 21.57 -10.17
C ASN A 46 -6.08 21.57 -9.73
N LYS A 47 -5.25 22.38 -10.39
CA LYS A 47 -3.78 22.37 -10.19
C LYS A 47 -3.32 23.02 -8.88
N GLU A 48 -4.17 23.80 -8.21
CA GLU A 48 -3.75 24.59 -7.05
C GLU A 48 -3.50 23.74 -5.80
N PHE A 49 -4.31 22.69 -5.57
CA PHE A 49 -4.11 21.75 -4.46
C PHE A 49 -4.60 20.36 -4.86
N HIS A 50 -3.68 19.40 -4.93
CA HIS A 50 -4.00 17.98 -5.09
C HIS A 50 -2.94 17.14 -4.37
N VAL A 51 -3.34 15.97 -3.89
CA VAL A 51 -2.43 15.00 -3.28
C VAL A 51 -2.83 13.60 -3.72
N ALA A 52 -1.88 12.83 -4.26
CA ALA A 52 -2.01 11.39 -4.43
C ALA A 52 -0.88 10.69 -3.67
N LYS A 53 -1.22 9.71 -2.82
CA LYS A 53 -0.25 8.93 -2.05
C LYS A 53 -0.63 7.45 -2.07
N CYS A 54 0.39 6.60 -1.94
CA CYS A 54 0.21 5.19 -1.63
C CYS A 54 1.25 4.75 -0.61
N ALA A 55 0.88 3.82 0.26
CA ALA A 55 1.80 3.25 1.25
C ALA A 55 1.31 1.89 1.73
N ILE A 56 2.22 1.10 2.28
CA ILE A 56 1.88 0.03 3.20
C ILE A 56 1.45 0.68 4.52
N THR A 57 0.24 0.39 4.97
CA THR A 57 -0.35 0.95 6.20
C THR A 57 -0.30 -0.02 7.37
N GLN A 58 -0.15 -1.32 7.11
CA GLN A 58 0.07 -2.31 8.16
C GLN A 58 0.81 -3.54 7.65
N ILE A 59 1.66 -4.12 8.49
CA ILE A 59 2.17 -5.48 8.30
C ILE A 59 2.06 -6.25 9.62
N VAL A 60 1.47 -7.45 9.55
CA VAL A 60 1.31 -8.37 10.67
C VAL A 60 2.17 -9.60 10.41
N SER A 61 3.02 -9.95 11.38
CA SER A 61 3.85 -11.14 11.32
C SER A 61 4.03 -11.78 12.69
N ALA A 62 4.71 -12.93 12.73
CA ALA A 62 5.04 -13.60 14.00
C ALA A 62 5.84 -12.70 14.98
N SER A 63 6.54 -11.67 14.49
CA SER A 63 7.31 -10.74 15.33
C SER A 63 6.48 -9.56 15.89
N GLY A 64 5.23 -9.40 15.46
CA GLY A 64 4.36 -8.31 15.89
C GLY A 64 3.62 -7.61 14.75
N VAL A 65 3.06 -6.45 15.07
CA VAL A 65 2.27 -5.62 14.15
C VAL A 65 2.95 -4.26 14.02
N GLU A 66 3.14 -3.80 12.79
CA GLU A 66 3.54 -2.41 12.50
C GLU A 66 2.42 -1.71 11.76
N ASN A 67 2.15 -0.46 12.15
CA ASN A 67 1.09 0.37 11.60
C ASN A 67 1.69 1.70 11.14
N TRP A 68 1.20 2.20 10.01
CA TRP A 68 1.56 3.49 9.47
C TRP A 68 0.31 4.21 9.01
N ASP A 69 0.19 5.47 9.40
CA ASP A 69 -0.91 6.33 9.02
C ASP A 69 -0.61 7.00 7.67
N ILE A 70 -1.36 6.63 6.62
CA ILE A 70 -1.20 7.18 5.27
C ILE A 70 -1.58 8.65 5.17
N GLU A 71 -2.38 9.16 6.11
CA GLU A 71 -2.83 10.55 6.14
C GLU A 71 -1.78 11.45 6.83
N ALA A 72 -0.92 10.88 7.67
CA ALA A 72 0.14 11.62 8.34
C ALA A 72 1.18 12.20 7.36
N ILE A 73 1.63 13.42 7.66
CA ILE A 73 2.64 14.13 6.86
C ILE A 73 3.98 13.37 6.92
N GLY A 74 4.59 13.15 5.76
CA GLY A 74 5.90 12.50 5.65
C GLY A 74 5.88 10.98 5.74
N VAL A 75 4.71 10.34 5.89
CA VAL A 75 4.63 8.87 5.84
C VAL A 75 4.72 8.38 4.39
N PHE A 76 5.78 7.62 4.13
CA PHE A 76 6.01 6.94 2.86
C PHE A 76 6.67 5.59 3.13
N ASN A 77 5.88 4.52 3.04
CA ASN A 77 6.35 3.14 3.22
C ASN A 77 6.04 2.35 1.95
N PRO A 78 6.85 2.50 0.90
CA PRO A 78 6.61 1.84 -0.39
C PRO A 78 6.99 0.36 -0.34
N ASN A 79 7.78 -0.08 0.64
CA ASN A 79 8.20 -1.46 0.77
C ASN A 79 8.36 -1.89 2.23
N ALA A 80 8.23 -3.20 2.47
CA ALA A 80 8.49 -3.81 3.77
C ALA A 80 8.91 -5.28 3.58
N PHE A 81 9.94 -5.70 4.31
CA PHE A 81 10.29 -7.13 4.44
C PHE A 81 9.98 -7.61 5.85
N ARG A 82 9.24 -8.72 5.96
CA ARG A 82 9.01 -9.41 7.24
C ARG A 82 9.05 -10.91 7.04
N ARG A 83 9.50 -11.62 8.07
CA ARG A 83 9.41 -13.08 8.16
C ARG A 83 8.06 -13.50 8.72
N ASN A 84 7.54 -14.66 8.29
CA ASN A 84 6.31 -15.24 8.85
C ASN A 84 5.12 -14.25 8.86
N VAL A 85 4.85 -13.62 7.71
CA VAL A 85 3.78 -12.63 7.53
C VAL A 85 2.43 -13.31 7.41
N THR A 86 1.43 -12.77 8.10
CA THR A 86 0.03 -13.26 8.07
C THR A 86 -0.90 -12.31 7.35
N SER A 87 -0.64 -11.00 7.37
CA SER A 87 -1.41 -10.03 6.57
C SER A 87 -0.63 -8.75 6.31
N ILE A 88 -0.93 -8.12 5.18
CA ILE A 88 -0.43 -6.79 4.82
C ILE A 88 -1.60 -5.93 4.38
N THR A 89 -1.63 -4.67 4.83
CA THR A 89 -2.61 -3.68 4.39
C THR A 89 -1.91 -2.62 3.56
N PHE A 90 -2.45 -2.38 2.37
CA PHE A 90 -2.05 -1.35 1.44
C PHE A 90 -3.08 -0.22 1.45
N GLY A 91 -2.62 1.01 1.31
CA GLY A 91 -3.48 2.18 1.22
C GLY A 91 -3.15 3.04 0.00
N ALA A 92 -4.19 3.64 -0.56
CA ALA A 92 -4.12 4.75 -1.50
C ALA A 92 -4.95 5.92 -0.96
N LEU A 93 -4.43 7.13 -1.07
CA LEU A 93 -5.05 8.38 -0.63
C LEU A 93 -5.08 9.34 -1.82
N ALA A 94 -6.23 9.98 -2.02
CA ALA A 94 -6.44 11.04 -3.00
C ALA A 94 -7.08 12.25 -2.31
N VAL A 95 -6.65 13.46 -2.67
CA VAL A 95 -7.26 14.74 -2.27
C VAL A 95 -7.41 15.57 -3.54
N ASP A 96 -8.65 15.91 -3.87
CA ASP A 96 -9.02 16.63 -5.10
C ASP A 96 -8.41 15.98 -6.37
N SER A 97 -8.30 14.65 -6.37
CA SER A 97 -7.55 13.87 -7.34
C SER A 97 -8.06 12.43 -7.50
N ARG A 98 -7.42 11.69 -8.43
CA ARG A 98 -7.53 10.23 -8.52
C ARG A 98 -6.15 9.62 -8.46
N ALA A 99 -5.97 8.68 -7.54
CA ALA A 99 -4.76 7.88 -7.38
C ALA A 99 -4.98 6.44 -7.86
N ALA A 100 -4.04 5.92 -8.65
CA ALA A 100 -3.94 4.52 -9.00
C ALA A 100 -2.63 3.96 -8.44
N ALA A 101 -2.68 2.88 -7.67
CA ALA A 101 -1.49 2.24 -7.13
C ALA A 101 -1.49 0.75 -7.45
N ARG A 102 -0.30 0.17 -7.59
CA ARG A 102 -0.11 -1.27 -7.73
C ARG A 102 0.68 -1.78 -6.54
N TRP A 103 0.20 -2.86 -5.94
CA TRP A 103 0.95 -3.59 -4.91
C TRP A 103 1.41 -4.93 -5.43
N MET A 104 2.50 -5.41 -4.84
CA MET A 104 3.09 -6.71 -5.10
C MET A 104 3.60 -7.33 -3.81
N LEU A 105 3.42 -8.63 -3.69
CA LEU A 105 4.01 -9.48 -2.68
C LEU A 105 4.93 -10.47 -3.38
N THR A 106 6.15 -10.61 -2.89
CA THR A 106 7.09 -11.65 -3.30
C THR A 106 7.36 -12.56 -2.10
N PHE A 107 7.11 -13.85 -2.26
CA PHE A 107 7.25 -14.86 -1.20
C PHE A 107 8.59 -15.59 -1.31
N TRP A 108 9.20 -15.88 -0.17
CA TRP A 108 10.49 -16.54 -0.06
C TRP A 108 10.37 -17.77 0.86
N SER A 109 11.17 -18.81 0.59
CA SER A 109 11.38 -19.95 1.49
C SER A 109 12.74 -20.60 1.32
#